data_AF-A0A7K3Y6T3-F1
#
_entry.id   AF-A0A7K3Y6T3-F1
#
_cell.length_a   1.000
_cell.length_b   1.000
_cell.length_c   1.000
_cell.angle_alpha   90.00
_cell.angle_beta   90.00
_cell.angle_gamma   90.00
#
_symmetry.space_group_name_H-M   'P 1'
#
loop_
_entity.id
_entity.type
_entity.pdbx_description
1 polymer ?
#
loop_
_entity_poly.entity_id
_entity_poly.type
_entity_poly.pdbx_seq_one_letter_code
_entity_poly.pdbx_strand_id
1 'polypeptide(L)'
;MKRMFGILALMVVASIMIAGCVQPEGNDTVTPIPTTPAATETPLETVTTPAEVETTAVIGGTATTPIETETTTVIEGTATTPIETETPPPPSLGAEAILITEDGFSPETLAIPADTTVTWINDAIIDQIITITGPSGVIELGMIEPGGSADYTFTETGEYTYVSAETGLEGTVTVTESITP
;
A
#
# COMPACT_ATOMS: atom_id res chain seq x y z
N MET A 1 -8.23 -39.03 22.28
CA MET A 1 -8.63 -39.95 21.18
C MET A 1 -9.64 -39.30 20.20
N LYS A 2 -9.49 -38.01 19.86
CA LYS A 2 -10.38 -37.30 18.90
C LYS A 2 -9.60 -36.54 17.80
N ARG A 3 -8.27 -36.69 17.77
CA ARG A 3 -7.36 -36.05 16.80
C ARG A 3 -6.67 -37.05 15.87
N MET A 4 -7.06 -38.32 15.90
CA MET A 4 -6.43 -39.40 15.13
C MET A 4 -7.23 -39.81 13.88
N PHE A 5 -8.43 -39.25 13.68
CA PHE A 5 -9.28 -39.53 12.51
C PHE A 5 -9.06 -38.59 11.32
N GLY A 6 -8.41 -37.43 11.51
CA GLY A 6 -8.13 -36.48 10.43
C GLY A 6 -6.93 -36.84 9.54
N ILE A 7 -6.06 -37.74 10.01
CA ILE A 7 -4.84 -38.14 9.27
C ILE A 7 -5.10 -39.44 8.47
N LEU A 8 -6.06 -40.26 8.90
CA LEU A 8 -6.41 -41.51 8.19
C LEU A 8 -7.19 -41.27 6.88
N ALA A 9 -7.75 -40.08 6.67
CA ALA A 9 -8.41 -39.69 5.42
C ALA A 9 -7.45 -39.09 4.38
N LEU A 10 -6.22 -38.72 4.76
CA LEU A 10 -5.25 -38.08 3.85
C LEU A 10 -4.43 -39.10 3.03
N MET A 11 -4.36 -40.36 3.46
CA MET A 11 -3.50 -41.40 2.85
C MET A 11 -4.22 -42.35 1.87
N VAL A 12 -5.33 -41.92 1.24
CA VAL A 12 -6.00 -42.70 0.18
C VAL A 12 -6.02 -41.98 -1.18
N VAL A 13 -5.59 -40.71 -1.26
CA VAL A 13 -5.61 -39.95 -2.53
C VAL A 13 -4.28 -40.01 -3.30
N ALA A 14 -3.25 -40.69 -2.76
CA ALA A 14 -1.89 -40.68 -3.32
C ALA A 14 -1.49 -41.94 -4.11
N SER A 15 -2.39 -42.65 -4.79
CA SER A 15 -2.00 -43.93 -5.47
C SER A 15 -2.63 -44.24 -6.83
N ILE A 16 -3.04 -43.25 -7.63
CA ILE A 16 -3.37 -43.53 -9.04
C ILE A 16 -2.18 -43.18 -9.94
N MET A 17 -1.30 -44.17 -10.08
CA MET A 17 -0.22 -44.23 -11.07
C MET A 17 -0.77 -44.56 -12.47
N ILE A 18 -0.42 -43.71 -13.44
CA ILE A 18 0.23 -44.03 -14.72
C ILE A 18 -0.39 -45.15 -15.61
N ALA A 19 -0.95 -44.76 -16.76
CA ALA A 19 -0.93 -45.57 -17.99
C ALA A 19 -1.21 -44.73 -19.25
N GLY A 20 -0.23 -44.66 -20.16
CA GLY A 20 -0.38 -44.44 -21.62
C GLY A 20 -0.89 -43.06 -22.09
N CYS A 21 -0.38 -42.40 -23.13
CA CYS A 21 0.43 -42.83 -24.25
C CYS A 21 1.34 -41.67 -24.69
N VAL A 22 2.56 -42.04 -25.08
CA VAL A 22 3.41 -41.23 -25.97
C VAL A 22 2.80 -41.31 -27.37
N GLN A 23 2.53 -40.19 -28.03
CA GLN A 23 2.63 -40.16 -29.49
C GLN A 23 2.90 -38.73 -30.02
N PRO A 24 3.76 -38.59 -31.05
CA PRO A 24 4.31 -37.31 -31.51
C PRO A 24 3.59 -36.72 -32.73
N GLU A 25 3.92 -35.46 -33.00
CA GLU A 25 3.89 -34.74 -34.28
C GLU A 25 2.57 -34.70 -35.08
N GLY A 26 2.00 -33.50 -35.15
CA GLY A 26 0.89 -33.16 -36.06
C GLY A 26 0.67 -31.65 -36.09
N ASN A 27 1.54 -30.94 -36.81
CA ASN A 27 1.25 -29.60 -37.29
C ASN A 27 0.11 -29.69 -38.31
N ASP A 28 -1.08 -29.22 -37.93
CA ASP A 28 -2.12 -28.86 -38.88
C ASP A 28 -2.66 -27.47 -38.55
N THR A 29 -2.18 -26.53 -39.37
CA THR A 29 -2.76 -25.21 -39.63
C THR A 29 -4.28 -25.29 -39.80
N VAL A 30 -5.05 -24.64 -38.92
CA VAL A 30 -6.40 -24.17 -39.25
C VAL A 30 -6.54 -22.70 -38.82
N THR A 31 -6.59 -21.89 -39.86
CA THR A 31 -6.99 -20.48 -40.01
C THR A 31 -8.02 -19.95 -39.00
N PRO A 32 -7.93 -18.66 -38.59
CA PRO A 32 -8.85 -18.04 -37.64
C PRO A 32 -10.29 -17.96 -38.17
N ILE A 33 -11.27 -18.31 -37.33
CA ILE A 33 -12.68 -17.97 -37.57
C ILE A 33 -12.98 -16.56 -37.01
N PRO A 34 -13.35 -15.58 -37.84
CA PRO A 34 -13.89 -14.32 -37.37
C PRO A 34 -15.34 -14.52 -36.94
N THR A 35 -15.64 -14.47 -35.65
CA THR A 35 -17.02 -14.33 -35.18
C THR A 35 -17.39 -12.86 -35.14
N THR A 36 -18.09 -12.46 -36.21
CA THR A 36 -18.89 -11.26 -36.42
C THR A 36 -19.66 -10.79 -35.17
N PRO A 37 -19.76 -9.46 -34.95
CA PRO A 37 -20.54 -8.87 -33.88
C PRO A 37 -22.03 -8.88 -34.22
N ALA A 38 -22.89 -9.20 -33.25
CA ALA A 38 -24.33 -9.02 -33.37
C ALA A 38 -24.86 -8.29 -32.13
N ALA A 39 -25.44 -7.13 -32.43
CA ALA A 39 -25.99 -6.14 -31.53
C ALA A 39 -27.20 -6.65 -30.74
N THR A 40 -27.46 -6.01 -29.60
CA THR A 40 -28.83 -5.78 -29.12
C THR A 40 -28.89 -4.37 -28.58
N GLU A 41 -29.44 -3.51 -29.44
CA GLU A 41 -29.95 -2.18 -29.11
C GLU A 41 -31.16 -2.33 -28.17
N THR A 42 -31.36 -1.39 -27.25
CA THR A 42 -32.61 -0.61 -27.08
C THR A 42 -32.46 0.34 -25.88
N PRO A 43 -32.94 1.59 -25.99
CA PRO A 43 -32.53 2.71 -25.16
C PRO A 43 -33.44 2.90 -23.95
N LEU A 44 -32.92 3.51 -22.89
CA LEU A 44 -33.77 4.18 -21.92
C LEU A 44 -33.24 5.60 -21.72
N GLU A 45 -33.96 6.53 -22.34
CA GLU A 45 -33.91 7.93 -22.00
C GLU A 45 -34.30 8.12 -20.54
N THR A 46 -33.55 8.94 -19.80
CA THR A 46 -34.14 9.78 -18.76
C THR A 46 -33.40 11.10 -18.75
N VAL A 47 -34.04 12.07 -19.40
CA VAL A 47 -33.85 13.50 -19.24
C VAL A 47 -33.99 13.88 -17.76
N THR A 48 -33.08 14.70 -17.24
CA THR A 48 -33.39 15.87 -16.38
C THR A 48 -32.12 16.68 -16.08
N THR A 49 -31.86 17.68 -16.91
CA THR A 49 -31.15 18.93 -16.59
C THR A 49 -32.07 19.81 -15.71
N PRO A 50 -31.61 20.89 -15.06
CA PRO A 50 -30.52 21.10 -14.10
C PRO A 50 -31.09 21.55 -12.72
N ALA A 51 -30.34 21.37 -11.62
CA ALA A 51 -30.59 22.12 -10.39
C ALA A 51 -29.50 23.18 -10.22
N GLU A 52 -29.87 24.40 -10.61
CA GLU A 52 -29.23 25.66 -10.28
C GLU A 52 -29.15 25.81 -8.75
N VAL A 53 -27.94 25.98 -8.23
CA VAL A 53 -27.74 26.59 -6.91
C VAL A 53 -26.84 27.80 -7.13
N GLU A 54 -27.46 28.92 -7.43
CA GLU A 54 -26.85 30.21 -7.18
C GLU A 54 -26.71 30.37 -5.66
N THR A 55 -25.47 30.44 -5.17
CA THR A 55 -25.18 31.04 -3.86
C THR A 55 -24.34 32.27 -4.10
N THR A 56 -25.07 33.37 -4.23
CA THR A 56 -24.60 34.74 -4.14
C THR A 56 -24.16 35.01 -2.70
N ALA A 57 -22.86 35.20 -2.48
CA ALA A 57 -22.37 35.90 -1.30
C ALA A 57 -21.09 36.65 -1.65
N VAL A 58 -21.17 37.98 -1.59
CA VAL A 58 -20.19 38.92 -1.00
C VAL A 58 -20.37 40.28 -1.70
N ILE A 59 -21.06 41.20 -1.01
CA ILE A 59 -20.88 42.65 -1.20
C ILE A 59 -21.00 43.35 0.16
N GLY A 60 -20.04 44.23 0.45
CA GLY A 60 -20.07 45.24 1.52
C GLY A 60 -19.37 44.79 2.80
N GLY A 61 -18.20 45.29 3.21
CA GLY A 61 -17.66 46.63 3.03
C GLY A 61 -18.05 47.49 4.24
N THR A 62 -17.17 47.63 5.22
CA THR A 62 -17.03 48.84 6.05
C THR A 62 -15.73 48.77 6.82
N ALA A 63 -14.78 49.61 6.40
CA ALA A 63 -13.64 50.02 7.20
C ALA A 63 -14.12 50.90 8.36
N THR A 64 -13.56 50.70 9.55
CA THR A 64 -13.40 51.76 10.58
C THR A 64 -12.25 51.37 11.51
N THR A 65 -11.10 51.99 11.27
CA THR A 65 -10.01 52.27 12.23
C THR A 65 -10.47 53.50 13.04
N PRO A 66 -10.14 53.73 14.35
CA PRO A 66 -8.79 53.57 14.85
C PRO A 66 -8.57 53.23 16.36
N ILE A 67 -7.32 52.87 16.64
CA ILE A 67 -6.49 52.99 17.86
C ILE A 67 -7.16 53.01 19.25
N GLU A 68 -6.77 52.05 20.10
CA GLU A 68 -6.45 52.36 21.49
C GLU A 68 -5.07 51.81 21.84
N THR A 69 -4.22 52.74 22.24
CA THR A 69 -2.86 52.55 22.70
C THR A 69 -2.91 52.19 24.17
N GLU A 70 -2.67 50.93 24.51
CA GLU A 70 -2.24 50.57 25.86
C GLU A 70 -0.79 50.06 25.82
N THR A 71 0.07 50.92 26.33
CA THR A 71 1.47 50.64 26.64
C THR A 71 1.52 49.65 27.79
N THR A 72 1.98 48.43 27.54
CA THR A 72 2.53 47.55 28.59
C THR A 72 3.99 47.23 28.28
N THR A 73 4.80 47.57 29.28
CA THR A 73 6.24 47.47 29.38
C THR A 73 6.71 46.01 29.51
N VAL A 74 7.68 45.62 28.68
CA VAL A 74 8.82 44.72 28.95
C VAL A 74 8.52 43.32 29.52
N ILE A 75 8.83 42.28 28.73
CA ILE A 75 9.94 41.35 29.05
C ILE A 75 10.57 40.85 27.75
N GLU A 76 11.85 41.16 27.63
CA GLU A 76 12.80 40.55 26.71
C GLU A 76 12.93 39.07 27.11
N GLY A 77 12.42 38.20 26.25
CA GLY A 77 12.47 36.76 26.39
C GLY A 77 12.71 36.17 25.03
N THR A 78 13.97 36.18 24.62
CA THR A 78 14.48 35.42 23.48
C THR A 78 14.27 33.93 23.77
N ALA A 79 13.06 33.43 23.56
CA ALA A 79 12.80 32.01 23.50
C ALA A 79 13.27 31.52 22.13
N THR A 80 14.58 31.41 21.96
CA THR A 80 15.16 30.43 21.05
C THR A 80 14.73 29.06 21.55
N THR A 81 13.60 28.56 21.05
CA THR A 81 13.31 27.12 21.05
C THR A 81 14.48 26.46 20.32
N PRO A 82 15.24 25.55 20.96
CA PRO A 82 16.15 24.71 20.20
C PRO A 82 15.29 23.89 19.24
N ILE A 83 15.52 24.08 17.94
CA ILE A 83 15.15 23.12 16.91
C ILE A 83 15.90 21.83 17.25
N GLU A 84 15.22 20.91 17.94
CA GLU A 84 15.69 19.54 18.11
C GLU A 84 15.80 18.94 16.71
N THR A 85 17.04 18.82 16.23
CA THR A 85 17.36 17.99 15.09
C THR A 85 17.32 16.56 15.60
N GLU A 86 16.12 15.98 15.65
CA GLU A 86 15.93 14.56 15.94
C GLU A 86 16.79 13.78 14.94
N THR A 87 17.86 13.16 15.44
CA THR A 87 18.67 12.27 14.61
C THR A 87 17.81 11.04 14.36
N PRO A 88 17.50 10.69 13.09
CA PRO A 88 16.67 9.53 12.81
C PRO A 88 17.28 8.29 13.48
N PRO A 89 16.45 7.38 14.02
CA PRO A 89 16.94 6.17 14.65
C PRO A 89 17.88 5.43 13.70
N PRO A 90 18.98 4.83 14.19
CA PRO A 90 19.92 4.11 13.36
C PRO A 90 19.20 2.99 12.59
N PRO A 91 19.56 2.72 11.32
CA PRO A 91 18.90 1.69 10.52
C PRO A 91 19.00 0.33 11.20
N SER A 92 17.85 -0.29 11.46
CA SER A 92 17.76 -1.62 12.07
C SER A 92 18.25 -2.69 11.09
N LEU A 93 19.49 -3.16 11.25
CA LEU A 93 20.07 -4.30 10.53
C LEU A 93 19.56 -5.64 11.09
N GLY A 94 18.25 -5.87 11.06
CA GLY A 94 17.65 -7.06 11.65
C GLY A 94 16.37 -7.46 10.95
N ALA A 95 16.45 -8.55 10.18
CA ALA A 95 15.39 -9.15 9.36
C ALA A 95 14.75 -8.16 8.37
N GLU A 96 14.67 -8.54 7.10
CA GLU A 96 13.96 -7.76 6.07
C GLU A 96 12.45 -7.94 6.25
N ALA A 97 11.95 -7.77 7.47
CA ALA A 97 10.57 -7.98 7.84
C ALA A 97 10.03 -6.75 8.58
N ILE A 98 8.84 -6.33 8.21
CA ILE A 98 8.10 -5.23 8.82
C ILE A 98 6.82 -5.83 9.42
N LEU A 99 6.67 -5.73 10.72
CA LEU A 99 5.41 -6.07 11.40
C LEU A 99 4.43 -4.91 11.23
N ILE A 100 3.20 -5.23 10.82
CA ILE A 100 2.07 -4.31 10.80
C ILE A 100 1.27 -4.54 12.08
N THR A 101 1.23 -3.55 12.96
CA THR A 101 0.50 -3.59 14.22
C THR A 101 -0.64 -2.56 14.21
N GLU A 102 -1.53 -2.59 15.20
CA GLU A 102 -2.59 -1.58 15.33
C GLU A 102 -2.03 -0.17 15.63
N ASP A 103 -0.83 -0.09 16.20
CA ASP A 103 -0.17 1.16 16.58
C ASP A 103 0.85 1.66 15.53
N GLY A 104 1.11 0.88 14.48
CA GLY A 104 2.04 1.26 13.40
C GLY A 104 2.92 0.12 12.92
N PHE A 105 4.06 0.49 12.31
CA PHE A 105 5.00 -0.45 11.71
C PHE A 105 6.22 -0.67 12.59
N SER A 106 6.71 -1.90 12.63
CA SER A 106 7.93 -2.25 13.36
C SER A 106 8.87 -3.10 12.48
N PRO A 107 10.02 -2.54 12.04
CA PRO A 107 10.44 -1.16 12.24
C PRO A 107 9.62 -0.16 11.39
N GLU A 108 9.49 1.08 11.85
CA GLU A 108 8.86 2.17 11.08
C GLU A 108 9.75 2.62 9.92
N THR A 109 11.06 2.66 10.15
CA THR A 109 12.08 2.99 9.14
C THR A 109 13.05 1.84 8.97
N LEU A 110 13.31 1.47 7.72
CA LEU A 110 14.20 0.37 7.36
C LEU A 110 15.17 0.82 6.27
N ALA A 111 16.45 0.47 6.39
CA ALA A 111 17.42 0.69 5.32
C ALA A 111 17.95 -0.65 4.81
N ILE A 112 17.92 -0.84 3.49
CA ILE A 112 18.30 -2.08 2.81
C ILE A 112 19.15 -1.78 1.58
N PRO A 113 20.01 -2.71 1.13
CA PRO A 113 20.60 -2.61 -0.20
C PRO A 113 19.56 -2.87 -1.29
N ALA A 114 19.81 -2.41 -2.51
CA ALA A 114 19.05 -2.79 -3.69
C ALA A 114 19.09 -4.32 -3.89
N ASP A 115 18.08 -4.83 -4.58
CA ASP A 115 17.81 -6.26 -4.80
C ASP A 115 17.44 -7.03 -3.51
N THR A 116 16.91 -6.31 -2.51
CA THR A 116 16.44 -6.90 -1.24
C THR A 116 14.92 -7.09 -1.26
N THR A 117 14.46 -8.26 -0.79
CA THR A 117 13.05 -8.54 -0.56
C THR A 117 12.67 -8.23 0.88
N VAL A 118 11.66 -7.38 1.08
CA VAL A 118 11.07 -7.12 2.39
C VAL A 118 9.74 -7.86 2.51
N THR A 119 9.50 -8.45 3.69
CA THR A 119 8.27 -9.14 4.04
C THR A 119 7.45 -8.30 5.02
N TRP A 120 6.23 -7.95 4.66
CA TRP A 120 5.27 -7.36 5.59
C TRP A 120 4.48 -8.48 6.25
N ILE A 121 4.39 -8.48 7.58
CA ILE A 121 3.65 -9.48 8.36
C ILE A 121 2.55 -8.76 9.11
N ASN A 122 1.31 -9.15 8.90
CA ASN A 122 0.18 -8.55 9.60
C ASN A 122 0.01 -9.17 10.99
N ASP A 123 0.43 -8.45 12.02
CA ASP A 123 0.24 -8.81 13.44
C ASP A 123 -1.01 -8.15 14.04
N ALA A 124 -1.72 -7.31 13.27
CA ALA A 124 -3.00 -6.74 13.65
C ALA A 124 -4.14 -7.77 13.54
N ILE A 125 -5.28 -7.44 14.15
CA ILE A 125 -6.48 -8.31 14.18
C ILE A 125 -7.43 -8.08 13.01
N ILE A 126 -7.13 -7.11 12.13
CA ILE A 126 -7.91 -6.77 10.93
C ILE A 126 -7.07 -7.02 9.67
N ASP A 127 -7.73 -7.15 8.53
CA ASP A 127 -7.07 -7.18 7.23
C ASP A 127 -6.32 -5.86 7.00
N GLN A 128 -5.18 -5.92 6.29
CA GLN A 128 -4.35 -4.76 5.99
C GLN A 128 -4.08 -4.68 4.49
N ILE A 129 -4.06 -3.47 3.94
CA ILE A 129 -3.61 -3.19 2.58
C ILE A 129 -2.49 -2.16 2.67
N ILE A 130 -1.32 -2.52 2.15
CA ILE A 130 -0.14 -1.65 2.15
C ILE A 130 0.10 -1.11 0.74
N THR A 131 0.18 0.22 0.63
CA THR A 131 0.54 0.93 -0.60
C THR A 131 1.92 1.54 -0.44
N ILE A 132 2.85 1.12 -1.29
CA ILE A 132 4.23 1.61 -1.38
C ILE A 132 4.31 2.66 -2.49
N THR A 133 4.92 3.80 -2.22
CA THR A 133 5.19 4.88 -3.19
C THR A 133 6.68 5.20 -3.20
N GLY A 134 7.30 5.23 -4.38
CA GLY A 134 8.72 5.57 -4.50
C GLY A 134 9.22 5.63 -5.95
N PRO A 135 10.53 5.48 -6.17
CA PRO A 135 11.16 5.50 -7.50
C PRO A 135 10.47 4.60 -8.53
N SER A 136 10.03 3.43 -8.09
CA SER A 136 9.40 2.41 -8.94
C SER A 136 7.90 2.64 -9.17
N GLY A 137 7.37 3.79 -8.74
CA GLY A 137 5.96 4.16 -8.85
C GLY A 137 5.16 3.82 -7.60
N VAL A 138 3.88 3.51 -7.79
CA VAL A 138 2.95 3.12 -6.72
C VAL A 138 2.64 1.63 -6.86
N ILE A 139 2.84 0.88 -5.77
CA ILE A 139 2.61 -0.57 -5.71
C ILE A 139 1.69 -0.85 -4.52
N GLU A 140 0.62 -1.61 -4.73
CA GLU A 140 -0.22 -2.14 -3.66
C GLU A 140 0.10 -3.63 -3.45
N LEU A 141 0.37 -4.05 -2.22
CA LEU A 141 0.73 -5.43 -1.89
C LEU A 141 -0.47 -6.39 -1.88
N GLY A 142 -1.68 -5.87 -2.11
CA GLY A 142 -2.93 -6.57 -1.94
C GLY A 142 -3.35 -6.69 -0.47
N MET A 143 -4.40 -7.48 -0.23
CA MET A 143 -4.94 -7.71 1.11
C MET A 143 -4.10 -8.74 1.88
N ILE A 144 -3.68 -8.38 3.08
CA ILE A 144 -2.93 -9.20 4.01
C ILE A 144 -3.84 -9.50 5.21
N GLU A 145 -4.37 -10.72 5.30
CA GLU A 145 -5.20 -11.18 6.42
C GLU A 145 -4.42 -11.18 7.75
N PRO A 146 -5.09 -11.16 8.93
CA PRO A 146 -4.44 -11.33 10.23
C PRO A 146 -3.53 -12.57 10.29
N GLY A 147 -2.27 -12.37 10.67
CA GLY A 147 -1.22 -13.40 10.67
C GLY A 147 -0.65 -13.76 9.29
N GLY A 148 -1.14 -13.12 8.23
CA GLY A 148 -0.65 -13.27 6.86
C GLY A 148 0.61 -12.44 6.59
N SER A 149 1.16 -12.60 5.38
CA SER A 149 2.32 -11.85 4.93
C SER A 149 2.28 -11.55 3.43
N ALA A 150 2.97 -10.50 3.02
CA ALA A 150 3.22 -10.15 1.63
C ALA A 150 4.68 -9.71 1.43
N ASP A 151 5.23 -9.98 0.27
CA ASP A 151 6.63 -9.70 -0.05
C ASP A 151 6.74 -8.67 -1.19
N TYR A 152 7.73 -7.79 -1.10
CA TYR A 152 8.11 -6.90 -2.21
C TYR A 152 9.63 -6.79 -2.31
N THR A 153 10.13 -6.85 -3.55
CA THR A 153 11.56 -6.74 -3.83
C THR A 153 11.87 -5.35 -4.36
N PHE A 154 12.77 -4.65 -3.66
CA PHE A 154 13.22 -3.32 -4.01
C PHE A 154 14.43 -3.41 -4.93
N THR A 155 14.27 -3.04 -6.20
CA THR A 155 15.36 -3.11 -7.21
C THR A 155 15.95 -1.75 -7.55
N GLU A 156 15.25 -0.65 -7.28
CA GLU A 156 15.73 0.71 -7.56
C GLU A 156 16.13 1.40 -6.26
N THR A 157 17.27 2.09 -6.29
CA THR A 157 17.72 2.87 -5.13
C THR A 157 16.86 4.10 -4.92
N GLY A 158 16.64 4.48 -3.67
CA GLY A 158 15.91 5.67 -3.30
C GLY A 158 15.10 5.51 -2.02
N GLU A 159 14.28 6.50 -1.73
CA GLU A 159 13.36 6.47 -0.60
C GLU A 159 11.98 6.01 -1.08
N TYR A 160 11.43 5.03 -0.38
CA TYR A 160 10.06 4.55 -0.54
C TYR A 160 9.29 4.86 0.72
N THR A 161 8.13 5.50 0.57
CA THR A 161 7.14 5.59 1.64
C THR A 161 6.13 4.48 1.48
N TYR A 162 5.55 4.03 2.57
CA TYR A 162 4.44 3.09 2.53
C TYR A 162 3.39 3.45 3.56
N VAL A 163 2.13 3.18 3.23
CA VAL A 163 0.97 3.54 4.06
C VAL A 163 0.01 2.35 4.18
N SER A 164 -0.55 2.17 5.37
CA SER A 164 -1.69 1.27 5.58
C SER A 164 -2.98 1.99 5.17
N ALA A 165 -3.74 1.42 4.24
CA ALA A 165 -5.02 1.99 3.81
C ALA A 165 -6.07 2.00 4.94
N GLU A 166 -5.95 1.08 5.90
CA GLU A 166 -6.91 0.92 7.00
C GLU A 166 -6.66 1.88 8.16
N THR A 167 -5.38 2.12 8.50
CA THR A 167 -4.99 2.94 9.65
C THR A 167 -4.51 4.34 9.26
N GLY A 168 -4.08 4.53 8.01
CA GLY A 168 -3.42 5.75 7.55
C GLY A 168 -2.02 5.96 8.12
N LEU A 169 -1.49 4.98 8.86
CA LEU A 169 -0.13 5.03 9.39
C LEU A 169 0.88 4.84 8.26
N GLU A 170 2.04 5.48 8.40
CA GLU A 170 3.09 5.54 7.40
C GLU A 170 4.39 4.95 7.93
N GLY A 171 5.26 4.51 7.03
CA GLY A 171 6.65 4.16 7.31
C GLY A 171 7.52 4.36 6.08
N THR A 172 8.83 4.13 6.24
CA THR A 172 9.81 4.35 5.15
C THR A 172 10.78 3.20 4.97
N VAL A 173 11.14 2.95 3.71
CA VAL A 173 12.26 2.08 3.32
C VAL A 173 13.26 2.91 2.51
N THR A 174 14.50 2.99 2.97
CA THR A 174 15.62 3.58 2.21
C THR A 174 16.41 2.48 1.53
N VAL A 175 16.45 2.50 0.21
CA VAL A 175 17.17 1.53 -0.62
C VAL A 175 18.49 2.14 -1.07
N THR A 176 19.60 1.58 -0.59
CA THR A 176 20.97 2.00 -0.95
C THR A 176 21.54 1.10 -2.05
N GLU A 177 22.63 1.51 -2.68
CA GLU A 177 23.35 0.66 -3.64
C GLU A 177 23.70 -0.71 -3.05
N SER A 178 23.65 -1.76 -3.86
CA SER A 178 24.08 -3.09 -3.46
C SER A 178 25.61 -3.15 -3.39
N ILE A 179 26.15 -3.54 -2.22
CA ILE A 179 27.58 -3.79 -2.08
C ILE A 179 27.91 -5.18 -2.61
N THR A 180 28.25 -5.27 -3.89
CA THR A 180 28.82 -6.51 -4.45
C THR A 180 30.28 -6.63 -3.97
N PRO A 181 30.66 -7.70 -3.23
CA PRO A 181 32.02 -7.89 -2.72
C PRO A 181 33.06 -8.21 -3.81
#